data_AF-A0A937LP09-F1
#
_entry.id   AF-A0A937LP09-F1
#
_cell.length_a   1.000
_cell.length_b   1.000
_cell.length_c   1.000
_cell.angle_alpha   90.00
_cell.angle_beta   90.00
_cell.angle_gamma   90.00
#
_symmetry.space_group_name_H-M   'P 1'
#
loop_
_entity.id
_entity.type
_entity.pdbx_description
1 polymer ?
#
loop_
_entity_poly.entity_id
_entity_poly.type
_entity_poly.pdbx_seq_one_letter_code
_entity_poly.pdbx_strand_id
1 'polypeptide(L)'
;MENKLFTFEKSLDKLNLVDVNKFSTTDFKSVNKDIETQLNNFKELLDLDNPANVSSDDQIQIKNIIDKIEKLEARILPKADLINSFSEKSL
;
A
#
# COMPACT_ATOMS: atom_id res chain seq x y z
N MET A 1 -2.36 -17.59 -5.02
CA MET A 1 -2.37 -16.12 -5.18
C MET A 1 -3.13 -15.48 -4.02
N GLU A 2 -4.36 -15.91 -3.78
CA GLU A 2 -5.26 -15.55 -2.67
C GLU A 2 -4.60 -15.19 -1.32
N ASN A 3 -3.82 -16.08 -0.69
CA ASN A 3 -3.19 -15.81 0.61
C ASN A 3 -2.24 -14.59 0.60
N LYS A 4 -1.61 -14.30 -0.55
CA LYS A 4 -0.73 -13.13 -0.69
C LYS A 4 -1.54 -11.85 -0.90
N LEU A 5 -2.63 -11.92 -1.68
CA LEU A 5 -3.50 -10.76 -1.93
C LEU A 5 -4.16 -10.32 -0.63
N PHE A 6 -4.62 -11.28 0.16
CA PHE A 6 -5.12 -11.05 1.50
C PHE A 6 -4.07 -10.45 2.44
N THR A 7 -2.81 -10.91 2.36
CA THR A 7 -1.73 -10.36 3.18
C THR A 7 -1.42 -8.91 2.80
N PHE A 8 -1.41 -8.60 1.51
CA PHE A 8 -1.23 -7.23 1.02
C PHE A 8 -2.36 -6.31 1.45
N GLU A 9 -3.61 -6.78 1.32
CA GLU A 9 -4.80 -6.05 1.73
C GLU A 9 -4.76 -5.70 3.23
N LYS A 10 -4.26 -6.60 4.08
CA LYS A 10 -4.02 -6.33 5.51
C LYS A 10 -2.95 -5.26 5.74
N SER A 11 -1.89 -5.21 4.94
CA SER A 11 -0.90 -4.13 5.03
C SER A 11 -1.52 -2.78 4.67
N LEU A 12 -2.44 -2.75 3.69
CA LEU A 12 -3.24 -1.55 3.40
C LEU A 12 -4.22 -1.19 4.52
N ASP A 13 -4.78 -2.15 5.24
CA ASP A 13 -5.59 -1.88 6.44
C ASP A 13 -4.77 -1.24 7.55
N LYS A 14 -3.54 -1.72 7.77
CA LYS A 14 -2.61 -1.10 8.73
C LYS A 14 -2.29 0.34 8.32
N LEU A 15 -2.09 0.59 7.02
CA LEU A 15 -1.84 1.94 6.52
C LEU A 15 -3.06 2.85 6.75
N ASN A 16 -4.26 2.33 6.52
CA ASN A 16 -5.50 3.05 6.83
C ASN A 16 -5.60 3.39 8.32
N LEU A 17 -5.21 2.47 9.22
CA LEU A 17 -5.18 2.74 10.66
C LEU A 17 -4.16 3.83 11.03
N VAL A 18 -2.98 3.86 10.40
CA VAL A 18 -2.02 4.95 10.60
C VAL A 18 -2.58 6.30 10.11
N ASP A 19 -3.31 6.28 9.01
CA ASP A 19 -3.92 7.46 8.39
C ASP A 19 -5.08 8.07 9.21
N VAL A 20 -6.03 7.24 9.66
CA VAL A 20 -7.23 7.69 10.38
C VAL A 20 -6.97 8.00 11.85
N ASN A 21 -5.94 7.40 12.44
CA ASN A 21 -5.47 7.76 13.77
C ASN A 21 -4.56 9.00 13.70
N LYS A 22 -3.84 9.29 14.79
CA LYS A 22 -2.80 10.31 14.77
C LYS A 22 -1.67 9.87 13.84
N PHE A 23 -1.62 10.48 12.66
CA PHE A 23 -0.60 10.18 11.66
C PHE A 23 0.81 10.32 12.26
N SER A 24 1.58 9.25 12.14
CA SER A 24 2.91 9.10 12.71
C SER A 24 3.86 8.73 11.60
N THR A 25 4.90 9.53 11.37
CA THR A 25 5.89 9.27 10.32
C THR A 25 6.66 7.98 10.55
N THR A 26 6.92 7.63 11.80
CA THR A 26 7.58 6.38 12.17
C THR A 26 6.71 5.18 11.83
N ASP A 27 5.44 5.20 12.21
CA ASP A 27 4.51 4.10 11.94
C ASP A 27 4.22 3.99 10.43
N PHE A 28 4.07 5.14 9.76
CA PHE A 28 3.95 5.19 8.30
C PHE A 28 5.15 4.54 7.61
N LYS A 29 6.39 4.93 7.96
CA LYS A 29 7.61 4.34 7.37
C LYS A 29 7.69 2.83 7.58
N SER A 30 7.30 2.36 8.78
CA SER A 30 7.27 0.93 9.10
C SER A 30 6.28 0.18 8.21
N VAL A 31 5.05 0.67 8.10
CA VAL A 31 4.01 0.07 7.26
C VAL A 31 4.36 0.17 5.77
N ASN A 32 4.95 1.28 5.32
CA ASN A 32 5.37 1.46 3.93
C ASN A 32 6.43 0.40 3.54
N LYS A 33 7.38 0.10 4.42
CA LYS A 33 8.38 -0.95 4.18
C LYS A 33 7.75 -2.35 4.07
N ASP A 34 6.72 -2.64 4.87
CA ASP A 34 5.96 -3.89 4.76
C ASP A 34 5.26 -3.98 3.39
N ILE A 35 4.58 -2.90 2.98
CA ILE A 35 3.92 -2.80 1.66
C ILE A 35 4.90 -3.00 0.51
N GLU A 36 6.06 -2.33 0.54
CA GLU A 36 7.12 -2.50 -0.47
C GLU A 36 7.61 -3.94 -0.56
N THR A 37 7.81 -4.59 0.59
CA THR A 37 8.22 -6.00 0.65
C THR A 37 7.18 -6.90 0.01
N GLN A 38 5.90 -6.68 0.33
CA GLN A 38 4.82 -7.45 -0.29
C GLN A 38 4.69 -7.18 -1.79
N LEU A 39 4.84 -5.94 -2.25
CA LEU A 39 4.82 -5.59 -3.68
C LEU A 39 5.94 -6.29 -4.46
N ASN A 40 7.14 -6.34 -3.90
CA ASN A 40 8.26 -7.03 -4.54
C ASN A 40 7.98 -8.54 -4.62
N ASN A 41 7.45 -9.14 -3.54
CA ASN A 41 7.01 -10.54 -3.56
C ASN A 41 5.90 -10.79 -4.60
N PHE A 42 5.06 -9.80 -4.88
CA PHE A 42 4.02 -9.87 -5.92
C PHE A 42 4.62 -9.82 -7.33
N LYS A 43 5.56 -8.91 -7.57
CA LYS A 43 6.25 -8.76 -8.86
C LYS A 43 7.01 -10.02 -9.26
N GLU A 44 7.59 -10.73 -8.29
CA GLU A 44 8.29 -12.01 -8.55
C GLU A 44 7.35 -13.17 -8.92
N LEU A 45 6.05 -13.05 -8.58
CA LEU A 45 5.06 -14.12 -8.77
C LEU A 45 4.08 -13.88 -9.91
N LEU A 46 3.82 -12.61 -10.21
CA LEU A 46 3.20 -12.23 -11.46
C LEU A 46 4.26 -12.41 -12.55
N ASP A 47 4.32 -13.61 -13.10
CA ASP A 47 4.91 -13.83 -14.41
C ASP A 47 4.02 -13.07 -15.42
N LEU A 48 4.28 -11.76 -15.53
CA LEU A 48 3.47 -10.81 -16.30
C LEU A 48 3.38 -11.20 -17.79
N ASP A 49 4.22 -12.13 -18.22
CA ASP A 49 4.26 -12.70 -19.55
C ASP A 49 3.17 -13.77 -19.80
N ASN A 50 2.47 -14.25 -18.77
CA ASN A 50 1.36 -15.20 -18.96
C ASN A 50 0.13 -14.92 -18.06
N PRO A 51 -0.69 -13.89 -18.40
CA PRO A 51 -1.86 -13.48 -17.62
C PRO A 51 -3.00 -14.53 -17.54
N ALA A 52 -2.91 -15.64 -18.27
CA ALA A 52 -3.93 -16.69 -18.31
C ALA A 52 -4.09 -17.47 -16.98
N ASN A 53 -3.18 -17.30 -16.02
CA ASN A 53 -3.20 -18.00 -14.72
C ASN A 53 -3.87 -17.22 -13.57
N VAL A 54 -4.42 -16.03 -13.82
CA VAL A 54 -5.10 -15.23 -12.78
C VAL A 54 -6.60 -15.53 -12.80
N SER A 55 -7.12 -16.11 -11.73
CA SER A 55 -8.54 -16.41 -11.58
C SER A 55 -9.39 -15.13 -11.60
N SER A 56 -10.69 -15.24 -11.92
CA SER A 56 -11.61 -14.09 -11.86
C SER A 56 -11.68 -13.48 -10.46
N ASP A 57 -11.61 -14.31 -9.42
CA ASP A 57 -11.68 -13.85 -8.03
C ASP A 57 -10.41 -13.09 -7.63
N ASP A 58 -9.24 -13.59 -8.05
CA ASP A 58 -7.98 -12.87 -7.87
C ASP A 58 -8.01 -11.51 -8.62
N GLN A 59 -8.58 -11.45 -9.84
CA GLN A 59 -8.72 -10.19 -10.59
C GLN A 59 -9.60 -9.17 -9.85
N ILE A 60 -10.73 -9.63 -9.29
CA ILE A 60 -11.62 -8.78 -8.49
C ILE A 60 -10.87 -8.27 -7.25
N GLN A 61 -10.14 -9.14 -6.56
CA GLN A 61 -9.39 -8.74 -5.37
C GLN A 61 -8.25 -7.76 -5.70
N ILE A 62 -7.53 -7.97 -6.81
CA ILE A 62 -6.51 -7.04 -7.31
C ILE A 62 -7.12 -5.67 -7.58
N LYS A 63 -8.30 -5.62 -8.23
CA LYS A 63 -8.99 -4.36 -8.48
C LYS A 63 -9.36 -3.65 -7.17
N ASN A 64 -9.90 -4.38 -6.19
CA ASN A 64 -10.22 -3.82 -4.87
C ASN A 64 -8.99 -3.26 -4.16
N ILE A 65 -7.85 -3.96 -4.29
CA ILE A 65 -6.56 -3.51 -3.76
C ILE A 65 -6.12 -2.19 -4.41
N ILE A 66 -6.22 -2.08 -5.74
CA ILE A 66 -5.87 -0.86 -6.49
C ILE A 66 -6.77 0.30 -6.04
N ASP A 67 -8.09 0.10 -6.02
CA ASP A 67 -9.04 1.14 -5.58
C ASP A 67 -8.75 1.62 -4.13
N LYS A 68 -8.26 0.73 -3.27
CA LYS A 68 -7.88 1.05 -1.88
C LYS A 68 -6.57 1.84 -1.82
N ILE A 69 -5.58 1.51 -2.64
CA ILE A 69 -4.34 2.28 -2.77
C ILE A 69 -4.66 3.71 -3.17
N GLU A 70 -5.43 3.91 -4.25
CA GLU A 70 -5.77 5.24 -4.75
C GLU A 70 -6.44 6.12 -3.67
N LYS A 71 -7.37 5.53 -2.90
CA LYS A 71 -8.04 6.21 -1.79
C LYS A 71 -7.10 6.54 -0.63
N LEU A 72 -6.12 5.68 -0.33
CA LEU A 72 -5.14 5.91 0.73
C LEU A 72 -4.15 6.99 0.32
N GLU A 73 -3.64 6.91 -0.90
CA GLU A 73 -2.69 7.86 -1.48
C GLU A 73 -3.25 9.29 -1.46
N ALA A 74 -4.49 9.49 -1.93
CA ALA A 74 -5.14 10.79 -1.93
C ALA A 74 -5.27 11.43 -0.53
N ARG A 75 -5.30 10.64 0.54
CA ARG A 75 -5.40 11.13 1.92
C ARG A 75 -4.06 11.31 2.61
N ILE A 76 -3.09 10.45 2.30
CA ILE A 76 -1.79 10.42 2.97
C ILE A 76 -0.80 11.39 2.33
N LEU A 77 -0.78 11.53 1.00
CA LEU A 77 0.15 12.44 0.31
C LEU A 77 0.11 13.87 0.86
N PRO A 78 -1.07 14.51 1.05
CA PRO A 78 -1.12 15.85 1.61
C PRO A 78 -0.54 15.96 3.03
N LYS A 79 -0.67 14.89 3.84
CA LYS A 79 -0.13 14.83 5.21
C LYS A 79 1.40 14.70 5.18
N ALA A 80 1.92 13.87 4.28
CA ALA A 80 3.36 13.70 4.09
C ALA A 80 4.01 15.00 3.60
N ASP A 81 3.40 15.65 2.61
CA ASP A 81 3.86 16.94 2.06
C ASP A 81 3.91 18.02 3.15
N LEU A 82 2.85 18.11 3.97
CA LEU A 82 2.81 19.03 5.09
C LEU A 82 3.97 18.80 6.06
N ILE A 83 4.23 17.55 6.46
CA ILE A 83 5.31 17.21 7.39
C ILE A 83 6.69 17.52 6.81
N ASN A 84 6.89 17.22 5.53
CA ASN A 84 8.15 17.53 4.83
C ASN A 84 8.37 19.05 4.75
N SER A 85 7.31 19.83 4.51
CA SER A 85 7.38 21.30 4.45
C SER A 85 7.82 21.97 5.77
N PHE A 86 7.59 21.30 6.92
CA PHE A 86 8.09 21.76 8.22
C PHE A 86 9.52 21.30 8.50
N SER A 87 9.94 20.19 7.90
CA SER A 87 11.27 19.60 8.10
C SER A 87 12.35 20.33 7.30
N GLU A 88 12.01 20.87 6.13
CA GLU A 88 12.92 21.68 5.29
C GLU A 88 13.18 23.09 5.85
N LYS A 89 12.39 23.55 6.82
CA LYS A 89 12.52 24.88 7.43
C LYS A 89 13.42 24.92 8.68
N SER A 90 13.94 23.79 9.12
CA SER A 90 14.94 23.73 10.19
C SER A 90 16.34 23.98 9.62
N LEU A 91 16.62 25.26 9.31
CA LEU A 91 17.95 25.83 9.11
C LEU A 91 18.64 26.08 10.46
#